data_AF-A0A917QDJ4-F1
#
_entry.id   AF-A0A917QDJ4-F1
#
_cell.length_a   1.000
_cell.length_b   1.000
_cell.length_c   1.000
_cell.angle_alpha   90.00
_cell.angle_beta   90.00
_cell.angle_gamma   90.00
#
_symmetry.space_group_name_H-M   'P 1'
#
loop_
_entity.id
_entity.type
_entity.pdbx_description
1 polymer ?
#
loop_
_entity_poly.entity_id
_entity_poly.type
_entity_poly.pdbx_seq_one_letter_code
_entity_poly.pdbx_strand_id
1 'polypeptide(L)'
;MRIHKVGTSLAGLLAAVGLLGAAAFVVVGAPLGYFLFEYGCGAEEDRLGEVLAGESVLGAGPEGAGEGEPYQGCDDDDLFVVAGTSYTYGGPRESVLAHYRKAALAEGWRVRTKDCFAKRIDGTTAYLTVEGPTDGSLQVEIVADRDDSDWC
;
A
#
# COMPACT_ATOMS: atom_id res chain seq x y z
N MET A 1 8.89 49.36 50.12
CA MET A 1 8.06 50.59 50.25
C MET A 1 7.24 50.74 48.97
N ARG A 2 5.90 50.64 49.08
CA ARG A 2 4.94 50.86 47.98
C ARG A 2 4.63 52.36 47.86
N ILE A 3 4.52 52.86 46.63
CA ILE A 3 4.03 54.21 46.27
C ILE A 3 3.14 53.95 45.03
N HIS A 4 1.79 53.85 45.13
CA HIS A 4 0.75 54.89 44.96
C HIS A 4 0.99 55.77 43.70
N LYS A 5 0.09 56.07 42.74
CA LYS A 5 -1.38 56.18 42.60
C LYS A 5 -1.66 56.32 41.07
N VAL A 6 -2.57 55.54 40.47
CA VAL A 6 -3.91 55.93 39.93
C VAL A 6 -4.03 57.33 39.28
N GLY A 7 -4.50 57.36 38.02
CA GLY A 7 -5.01 58.56 37.35
C GLY A 7 -5.61 58.26 35.96
N THR A 8 -6.90 57.94 35.92
CA THR A 8 -7.76 57.76 34.73
C THR A 8 -8.14 59.09 34.08
N SER A 9 -8.16 59.15 32.74
CA SER A 9 -8.99 60.12 31.99
C SER A 9 -9.89 59.41 30.99
N LEU A 10 -11.19 59.61 31.19
CA LEU A 10 -12.30 59.23 30.31
C LEU A 10 -12.37 60.15 29.08
N ALA A 11 -12.49 59.55 27.90
CA ALA A 11 -13.38 59.95 26.81
C ALA A 11 -13.56 58.68 25.94
N GLY A 12 -14.71 58.05 25.79
CA GLY A 12 -16.07 58.54 25.84
C GLY A 12 -16.63 58.67 24.43
N LEU A 13 -16.88 57.55 23.74
CA LEU A 13 -17.92 57.47 22.71
C LEU A 13 -18.56 56.07 22.74
N LEU A 14 -19.72 55.99 23.38
CA LEU A 14 -20.68 54.92 23.23
C LEU A 14 -21.55 55.25 22.01
N ALA A 15 -21.58 54.36 21.02
CA ALA A 15 -22.78 54.12 20.23
C ALA A 15 -22.98 52.61 20.19
N ALA A 16 -24.08 52.19 20.79
CA ALA A 16 -24.43 50.82 21.07
C ALA A 16 -25.38 50.25 20.00
N VAL A 17 -25.45 48.92 20.01
CA VAL A 17 -26.55 48.06 19.53
C VAL A 17 -26.59 47.75 18.02
N GLY A 18 -25.92 46.65 17.70
CA GLY A 18 -26.35 45.69 16.69
C GLY A 18 -26.25 44.28 17.28
N LEU A 19 -27.08 43.96 18.27
CA LEU A 19 -27.33 42.58 18.69
C LEU A 19 -28.17 41.92 17.59
N LEU A 20 -27.62 40.93 16.90
CA LEU A 20 -28.26 39.71 16.36
C LEU A 20 -27.37 39.13 15.25
N GLY A 21 -26.71 38.00 15.52
CA GLY A 21 -25.98 37.24 14.51
C GLY A 21 -24.90 36.34 15.09
N ALA A 22 -25.33 35.23 15.70
CA ALA A 22 -24.57 34.06 16.14
C ALA A 22 -23.04 34.06 15.96
N ALA A 23 -22.35 33.93 17.09
CA ALA A 23 -21.10 33.19 17.17
C ALA A 23 -21.30 31.79 16.55
N ALA A 24 -20.56 31.47 15.48
CA ALA A 24 -20.09 30.12 15.09
C ALA A 24 -19.56 30.14 13.63
N PHE A 25 -18.42 30.78 13.39
CA PHE A 25 -17.55 30.36 12.28
C PHE A 25 -16.33 29.67 12.88
N VAL A 26 -16.58 28.51 13.47
CA VAL A 26 -15.55 27.60 13.96
C VAL A 26 -15.88 26.23 13.35
N VAL A 27 -15.05 25.83 12.38
CA VAL A 27 -14.95 24.49 11.78
C VAL A 27 -16.12 24.02 10.90
N VAL A 28 -16.17 24.51 9.66
CA VAL A 28 -16.74 23.73 8.53
C VAL A 28 -15.77 23.83 7.35
N GLY A 29 -14.54 23.37 7.57
CA GLY A 29 -13.47 23.37 6.57
C GLY A 29 -12.69 22.06 6.53
N ALA A 30 -13.29 20.97 7.00
CA ALA A 30 -12.63 19.69 7.19
C ALA A 30 -13.28 18.44 6.53
N PRO A 31 -14.44 18.46 5.85
CA PRO A 31 -14.89 17.24 5.16
C PRO A 31 -14.45 17.16 3.69
N LEU A 32 -14.15 18.28 3.01
CA LEU A 32 -13.80 18.24 1.58
C LEU A 32 -12.31 17.99 1.28
N GLY A 33 -11.42 18.24 2.25
CA GLY A 33 -10.00 17.92 2.10
C GLY A 33 -9.73 16.42 2.26
N TYR A 34 -10.36 15.79 3.26
CA TYR A 34 -10.18 14.36 3.53
C TYR A 34 -10.62 13.48 2.35
N PHE A 35 -11.71 13.85 1.67
CA PHE A 35 -12.24 13.11 0.52
C PHE A 35 -11.48 13.32 -0.80
N LEU A 36 -10.59 14.31 -0.91
CA LEU A 36 -9.89 14.62 -2.17
C LEU A 36 -8.40 14.25 -2.17
N PHE A 37 -7.82 13.88 -1.02
CA PHE A 37 -6.37 13.64 -0.90
C PHE A 37 -5.99 12.27 -0.33
N GLU A 38 -6.94 11.42 0.06
CA GLU A 38 -6.66 10.17 0.80
C GLU A 38 -7.46 8.96 0.30
N TYR A 39 -7.93 9.00 -0.96
CA TYR A 39 -8.48 7.81 -1.64
C TYR A 39 -7.39 7.18 -2.51
N GLY A 40 -7.30 5.86 -2.47
CA GLY A 40 -6.35 5.11 -3.28
C GLY A 40 -5.00 4.88 -2.63
N CYS A 41 -4.11 4.31 -3.42
CA CYS A 41 -2.77 3.94 -3.01
C CYS A 41 -1.95 5.19 -2.69
N GLY A 42 -1.27 5.16 -1.54
CA GLY A 42 -0.45 6.25 -1.03
C GLY A 42 1.01 5.87 -0.86
N ALA A 43 1.73 6.71 -0.13
CA ALA A 43 3.16 6.52 0.14
C ALA A 43 3.45 5.25 0.95
N GLU A 44 2.48 4.73 1.69
CA GLU A 44 2.55 3.45 2.39
C GLU A 44 2.54 2.27 1.42
N GLU A 45 1.64 2.28 0.44
CA GLU A 45 1.48 1.24 -0.57
C GLU A 45 2.65 1.24 -1.55
N ASP A 46 3.12 2.43 -1.96
CA ASP A 46 4.32 2.59 -2.81
C ASP A 46 5.55 1.95 -2.14
N ARG A 47 5.77 2.21 -0.85
CA ARG A 47 6.88 1.63 -0.09
C ARG A 47 6.75 0.12 0.04
N LEU A 48 5.54 -0.38 0.27
CA LEU A 48 5.30 -1.83 0.29
C LEU A 48 5.63 -2.43 -1.08
N GLY A 49 5.21 -1.79 -2.17
CA GLY A 49 5.47 -2.24 -3.54
C GLY A 49 6.96 -2.35 -3.85
N GLU A 50 7.76 -1.36 -3.46
CA GLU A 50 9.22 -1.41 -3.60
C GLU A 50 9.84 -2.58 -2.82
N VAL A 51 9.33 -2.86 -1.61
CA VAL A 51 9.78 -3.99 -0.79
C VAL A 51 9.40 -5.32 -1.44
N LEU A 52 8.16 -5.48 -1.94
CA LEU A 52 7.71 -6.70 -2.61
C LEU A 52 8.50 -6.94 -3.90
N ALA A 53 8.73 -5.90 -4.71
CA ALA A 53 9.51 -5.97 -5.95
C ALA A 53 10.98 -6.37 -5.72
N GLY A 54 11.49 -6.13 -4.50
CA GLY A 54 12.85 -6.53 -4.11
C GLY A 54 13.00 -8.02 -3.75
N GLU A 55 11.92 -8.79 -3.68
CA GLU A 55 12.01 -10.22 -3.34
C GLU A 55 12.65 -11.04 -4.47
N SER A 56 13.74 -11.73 -4.15
CA SER A 56 14.54 -12.48 -5.14
C SER A 56 13.77 -13.61 -5.83
N VAL A 57 12.74 -14.15 -5.20
CA VAL A 57 11.88 -15.18 -5.79
C VAL A 57 11.24 -14.71 -7.09
N LEU A 58 10.93 -13.42 -7.23
CA LEU A 58 10.37 -12.86 -8.46
C LEU A 58 11.32 -12.99 -9.65
N GLY A 59 12.63 -12.82 -9.41
CA GLY A 59 13.70 -12.96 -10.40
C GLY A 59 14.16 -14.41 -10.64
N ALA A 60 13.58 -15.39 -9.94
CA ALA A 60 13.99 -16.78 -10.02
C ALA A 60 13.32 -17.52 -11.19
N GLY A 61 13.39 -17.00 -12.42
CA GLY A 61 12.80 -17.64 -13.60
C GLY A 61 13.27 -19.08 -13.81
N PRO A 62 12.41 -20.00 -14.29
CA PRO A 62 12.80 -21.39 -14.54
C PRO A 62 13.78 -21.50 -15.72
N GLU A 63 14.55 -22.58 -15.77
CA GLU A 63 15.45 -22.85 -16.90
C GLU A 63 14.68 -22.88 -18.23
N GLY A 64 15.16 -22.14 -19.22
CA GLY A 64 14.50 -21.99 -20.52
C GLY A 64 13.42 -20.90 -20.57
N ALA A 65 13.18 -20.18 -19.47
CA ALA A 65 12.43 -18.93 -19.53
C ALA A 65 13.23 -17.84 -20.27
N GLY A 66 12.51 -16.95 -20.96
CA GLY A 66 13.06 -15.70 -21.47
C GLY A 66 13.46 -14.76 -20.33
N GLU A 67 13.94 -13.56 -20.71
CA GLU A 67 14.15 -12.49 -19.74
C GLU A 67 12.85 -12.16 -19.01
N GLY A 68 12.94 -11.96 -17.70
CA GLY A 68 11.80 -11.61 -16.87
C GLY A 68 11.46 -10.13 -17.04
N GLU A 69 10.19 -9.83 -17.22
CA GLU A 69 9.65 -8.47 -17.28
C GLU A 69 9.01 -8.13 -15.93
N PRO A 70 9.70 -7.39 -15.03
CA PRO A 70 9.17 -7.05 -13.73
C PRO A 70 8.06 -6.01 -13.85
N TYR A 71 7.08 -6.09 -12.96
CA TYR A 71 5.99 -5.13 -12.83
C TYR A 71 5.62 -4.93 -11.37
N GLN A 72 4.99 -3.80 -11.08
CA GLN A 72 4.39 -3.50 -9.78
C GLN A 72 3.17 -2.61 -9.96
N GLY A 73 2.26 -2.65 -9.00
CA GLY A 73 1.04 -1.84 -9.00
C GLY A 73 0.36 -1.87 -7.65
N CYS A 74 -0.70 -1.08 -7.55
CA CYS A 74 -1.59 -1.08 -6.40
C CYS A 74 -3.01 -0.79 -6.90
N ASP A 75 -4.00 -1.48 -6.33
CA ASP A 75 -5.42 -1.25 -6.59
C ASP A 75 -5.95 -0.17 -5.63
N ASP A 76 -6.47 0.93 -6.18
CA ASP A 76 -6.92 2.08 -5.40
C ASP A 76 -8.17 1.78 -4.55
N ASP A 77 -8.96 0.77 -4.89
CA ASP A 77 -10.25 0.53 -4.24
C ASP A 77 -10.10 -0.32 -2.96
N ASP A 78 -9.14 -1.24 -2.95
CA ASP A 78 -8.93 -2.22 -1.87
C ASP A 78 -7.48 -2.29 -1.36
N LEU A 79 -6.59 -1.48 -1.93
CA LEU A 79 -5.20 -1.28 -1.49
C LEU A 79 -4.36 -2.55 -1.58
N PHE A 80 -4.70 -3.50 -2.47
CA PHE A 80 -3.82 -4.62 -2.77
C PHE A 80 -2.60 -4.13 -3.54
N VAL A 81 -1.44 -4.31 -2.91
CA VAL A 81 -0.15 -4.02 -3.52
C VAL A 81 0.37 -5.28 -4.20
N VAL A 82 0.78 -5.12 -5.45
CA VAL A 82 1.21 -6.20 -6.32
C VAL A 82 2.62 -5.93 -6.82
N ALA A 83 3.48 -6.94 -6.77
CA ALA A 83 4.75 -6.95 -7.49
C ALA A 83 4.98 -8.32 -8.11
N GLY A 84 5.41 -8.36 -9.37
CA GLY A 84 5.56 -9.61 -10.08
C GLY A 84 6.61 -9.57 -11.18
N THR A 85 6.77 -10.71 -11.84
CA THR A 85 7.60 -10.82 -13.04
C THR A 85 6.93 -11.76 -14.03
N SER A 86 6.78 -11.29 -15.27
CA SER A 86 6.31 -12.08 -16.39
C SER A 86 7.47 -12.70 -17.14
N TYR A 87 7.33 -13.96 -17.53
CA TYR A 87 8.34 -14.71 -18.29
C TYR A 87 7.71 -15.31 -19.54
N THR A 88 8.40 -15.20 -20.68
CA THR A 88 8.12 -16.09 -21.81
C THR A 88 8.60 -17.49 -21.45
N TYR A 89 7.71 -18.47 -21.43
CA TYR A 89 8.07 -19.85 -21.09
C TYR A 89 7.08 -20.85 -21.69
N GLY A 90 7.61 -21.81 -22.46
CA GLY A 90 6.82 -22.84 -23.16
C GLY A 90 6.89 -24.24 -22.55
N GLY A 91 7.52 -24.39 -21.38
CA GLY A 91 7.64 -25.69 -20.70
C GLY A 91 6.37 -26.11 -19.95
N PRO A 92 6.38 -27.29 -19.29
CA PRO A 92 5.21 -27.81 -18.60
C PRO A 92 4.97 -27.10 -17.26
N ARG A 93 3.68 -26.98 -16.89
CA ARG A 93 3.20 -26.38 -15.63
C ARG A 93 3.81 -27.04 -14.40
N GLU A 94 3.93 -28.36 -14.40
CA GLU A 94 4.45 -29.13 -13.28
C GLU A 94 5.92 -28.80 -12.99
N SER A 95 6.73 -28.58 -14.03
CA SER A 95 8.13 -28.18 -13.86
C SER A 95 8.25 -26.79 -13.23
N VAL A 96 7.40 -25.85 -13.65
CA VAL A 96 7.36 -24.50 -13.06
C VAL A 96 6.96 -24.55 -11.58
N LEU A 97 5.94 -25.33 -11.24
CA LEU A 97 5.51 -25.48 -9.85
C LEU A 97 6.56 -26.15 -8.98
N ALA A 98 7.27 -27.16 -9.50
CA ALA A 98 8.39 -27.78 -8.80
C ALA A 98 9.54 -26.78 -8.59
N HIS A 99 9.84 -25.98 -9.62
CA HIS A 99 10.87 -24.95 -9.58
C HIS A 99 10.56 -23.87 -8.53
N TYR A 100 9.38 -23.25 -8.60
CA TYR A 100 9.00 -22.19 -7.66
C TYR A 100 8.76 -22.70 -6.25
N ARG A 101 8.30 -23.95 -6.06
CA ARG A 101 8.30 -24.57 -4.73
C ARG A 101 9.68 -24.60 -4.12
N LYS A 102 10.70 -24.98 -4.90
CA LYS A 102 12.08 -25.02 -4.42
C LYS A 102 12.62 -23.61 -4.13
N ALA A 103 12.41 -22.67 -5.05
CA ALA A 103 12.88 -21.28 -4.91
C ALA A 103 12.23 -20.59 -3.70
N ALA A 104 10.91 -20.63 -3.61
CA ALA A 104 10.15 -20.02 -2.51
C ALA A 104 10.56 -20.59 -1.14
N LEU A 105 10.68 -21.92 -1.01
CA LEU A 105 11.12 -22.55 0.24
C LEU A 105 12.55 -22.15 0.64
N ALA A 106 13.45 -21.97 -0.33
CA ALA A 106 14.82 -21.52 -0.05
C ALA A 106 14.87 -20.09 0.50
N GLU A 107 13.87 -19.27 0.20
CA GLU A 107 13.75 -17.87 0.62
C GLU A 107 12.80 -17.66 1.81
N GLY A 108 12.40 -18.75 2.47
CA GLY A 108 11.61 -18.71 3.71
C GLY A 108 10.11 -18.59 3.50
N TRP A 109 9.62 -18.68 2.27
CA TRP A 109 8.18 -18.78 1.98
C TRP A 109 7.64 -20.13 2.44
N ARG A 110 6.36 -20.15 2.85
CA ARG A 110 5.67 -21.35 3.32
C ARG A 110 4.60 -21.76 2.34
N VAL A 111 4.57 -23.05 1.99
CA VAL A 111 3.54 -23.62 1.10
C VAL A 111 2.16 -23.45 1.75
N ARG A 112 1.20 -22.92 0.98
CA ARG A 112 -0.23 -22.87 1.35
C ARG A 112 -1.03 -23.83 0.49
N THR A 113 -0.84 -23.74 -0.83
CA THR A 113 -1.42 -24.65 -1.83
C THR A 113 -0.32 -25.12 -2.80
N LYS A 114 -0.69 -25.69 -3.95
CA LYS A 114 0.30 -26.17 -4.94
C LYS A 114 1.08 -25.03 -5.59
N ASP A 115 0.45 -23.87 -5.73
CA ASP A 115 0.84 -22.71 -6.52
C ASP A 115 0.78 -21.39 -5.74
N CYS A 116 0.47 -21.46 -4.43
CA CYS A 116 0.43 -20.31 -3.53
C CYS A 116 1.32 -20.55 -2.30
N PHE A 117 2.09 -19.53 -1.94
CA PHE A 117 3.01 -19.52 -0.80
C PHE A 117 2.84 -18.23 0.00
N ALA A 118 3.10 -18.28 1.30
CA ALA A 118 2.98 -17.11 2.18
C ALA A 118 4.28 -16.81 2.92
N LYS A 119 4.56 -15.52 3.11
CA LYS A 119 5.69 -14.99 3.89
C LYS A 119 5.26 -13.70 4.59
N ARG A 120 5.84 -13.40 5.76
CA ARG A 120 5.68 -12.08 6.37
C ARG A 120 6.73 -11.14 5.81
N ILE A 121 6.28 -10.03 5.22
CA ILE A 121 7.12 -9.00 4.62
C ILE A 121 6.61 -7.65 5.13
N ASP A 122 7.51 -6.81 5.64
CA ASP A 122 7.20 -5.47 6.19
C ASP A 122 5.94 -5.42 7.08
N GLY A 123 5.76 -6.43 7.93
CA GLY A 123 4.63 -6.47 8.84
C GLY A 123 3.27 -6.80 8.21
N THR A 124 3.19 -7.26 6.96
CA THR A 124 1.99 -7.84 6.32
C THR A 124 2.23 -9.29 5.86
N THR A 125 1.18 -10.07 5.66
CA THR A 125 1.23 -11.36 4.96
C THR A 125 1.25 -11.13 3.46
N ALA A 126 2.37 -11.47 2.83
CA ALA A 126 2.51 -11.47 1.39
C ALA A 126 2.28 -12.88 0.84
N TYR A 127 1.62 -12.94 -0.32
CA TYR A 127 1.22 -14.16 -0.99
C TYR A 127 1.88 -14.25 -2.37
N LEU A 128 2.79 -15.20 -2.53
CA LEU A 128 3.41 -15.52 -3.81
C LEU A 128 2.52 -16.53 -4.56
N THR A 129 2.02 -16.14 -5.72
CA THR A 129 1.28 -16.99 -6.66
C THR A 129 2.11 -17.26 -7.91
N VAL A 130 1.91 -18.43 -8.50
CA VAL A 130 2.58 -18.86 -9.73
C VAL A 130 1.51 -19.23 -10.74
N GLU A 131 1.31 -18.43 -11.77
CA GLU A 131 0.28 -18.61 -12.79
C GLU A 131 0.85 -19.00 -14.15
N GLY A 132 0.11 -19.82 -14.89
CA GLY A 132 0.61 -20.38 -16.14
C GLY A 132 1.69 -21.45 -15.93
N PRO A 133 2.29 -21.98 -17.01
CA PRO A 133 2.33 -21.35 -18.32
C PRO A 133 1.01 -21.46 -19.09
N THR A 134 0.53 -20.35 -19.63
CA THR A 134 -0.65 -20.27 -20.53
C THR A 134 -0.25 -19.43 -21.73
N ASP A 135 -0.50 -19.91 -22.95
CA ASP A 135 -0.13 -19.22 -24.19
C ASP A 135 1.35 -18.77 -24.27
N GLY A 136 2.24 -19.56 -23.65
CA GLY A 136 3.67 -19.28 -23.60
C GLY A 136 4.09 -18.23 -22.58
N SER A 137 3.20 -17.80 -21.69
CA SER A 137 3.48 -16.84 -20.62
C SER A 137 3.34 -17.49 -19.24
N LEU A 138 4.32 -17.23 -18.37
CA LEU A 138 4.36 -17.57 -16.95
C LEU A 138 4.39 -16.27 -16.15
N GLN A 139 3.48 -16.13 -15.18
CA GLN A 139 3.45 -15.00 -14.27
C GLN A 139 3.71 -15.46 -12.85
N VAL A 140 4.51 -14.69 -12.13
CA VAL A 140 4.88 -14.97 -10.75
C VAL A 140 4.71 -13.66 -10.01
N GLU A 141 3.85 -13.68 -9.01
CA GLU A 141 3.31 -12.46 -8.43
C GLU A 141 3.28 -12.58 -6.92
N ILE A 142 3.57 -11.47 -6.24
CA ILE A 142 3.38 -11.29 -4.81
C ILE A 142 2.28 -10.25 -4.61
N VAL A 143 1.24 -10.64 -3.87
CA VAL A 143 0.16 -9.74 -3.45
C VAL A 143 0.21 -9.58 -1.94
N ALA A 144 0.02 -8.36 -1.45
CA ALA A 144 -0.15 -8.07 -0.04
C ALA A 144 -1.02 -6.84 0.19
N ASP A 145 -1.81 -6.86 1.26
CA ASP A 145 -2.56 -5.72 1.78
C ASP A 145 -2.34 -5.56 3.28
N ARG A 146 -2.73 -4.41 3.82
CA ARG A 146 -2.63 -4.13 5.25
C ARG A 146 -3.73 -4.80 6.07
N ASP A 147 -4.82 -5.22 5.44
CA ASP A 147 -5.94 -5.89 6.10
C ASP A 147 -5.70 -7.40 6.30
N ASP A 148 -4.52 -7.90 5.89
CA ASP A 148 -4.10 -9.30 6.02
C ASP A 148 -5.12 -10.27 5.37
N SER A 149 -5.64 -9.88 4.20
CA SER A 149 -6.58 -10.69 3.41
C SER A 149 -5.94 -11.99 2.91
N ASP A 150 -6.72 -13.07 2.77
CA ASP A 150 -6.19 -14.34 2.25
C ASP A 150 -6.29 -14.39 0.72
N TRP A 151 -5.14 -14.57 0.06
CA TRP A 151 -4.97 -14.63 -1.39
C TRP A 151 -4.62 -16.02 -1.93
N CYS A 152 -4.64 -17.01 -1.04
CA CYS A 152 -4.75 -18.42 -1.38
C CYS A 152 -6.16 -18.94 -1.00
#